data_AF-A0A382RYZ8-F1
#
_entry.id   AF-A0A382RYZ8-F1
#
_cell.length_a   1.000
_cell.length_b   1.000
_cell.length_c   1.000
_cell.angle_alpha   90.00
_cell.angle_beta   90.00
_cell.angle_gamma   90.00
#
_symmetry.space_group_name_H-M   'P 1'
#
loop_
_entity.id
_entity.type
_entity.pdbx_description
1 polymer ?
#
loop_
_entity_poly.entity_id
_entity_poly.type
_entity_poly.pdbx_seq_one_letter_code
_entity_poly.pdbx_strand_id
1 'polypeptide(L)'
;KLSSAQSIGEDDVLTFTAPVHYFRAQQDNTGVTPAPRLPQWTIVRTYTIWNSNTTYSLHDIDPAQNPYVYYQDTVWRAVVKNTGKAPNAVGGFWVRGDICGKLLESCKIRFQCKHQMPGTVDFINSYGEFSAHGIPTYDTNNTPHLPFGGFPGSRKFR
;
A
#
# COMPACT_ATOMS: atom_id res chain seq x y z
N LYS A 1 19.85 20.18 8.60
CA LYS A 1 19.01 20.96 7.67
C LYS A 1 17.80 20.12 7.35
N LEU A 2 16.64 20.55 7.85
CA LEU A 2 15.35 19.89 7.70
C LEU A 2 14.97 19.78 6.21
N SER A 3 14.49 18.62 5.79
CA SER A 3 13.58 18.50 4.64
C SER A 3 12.90 17.13 4.73
N SER A 4 11.67 16.97 5.20
CA SER A 4 10.62 17.91 5.57
C SER A 4 9.50 17.03 6.13
N ALA A 5 9.44 16.94 7.46
CA ALA A 5 8.27 16.44 8.16
C ALA A 5 7.29 17.60 8.23
N GLN A 6 6.15 17.51 7.54
CA GLN A 6 5.04 18.44 7.77
C GLN A 6 4.21 17.87 8.92
N SER A 7 4.30 18.59 10.06
CA SER A 7 3.43 18.64 11.24
C SER A 7 2.68 17.37 11.68
N ILE A 8 2.89 17.01 12.95
CA ILE A 8 2.02 16.13 13.74
C ILE A 8 0.67 16.84 13.92
N GLY A 9 -0.38 16.34 13.29
CA GLY A 9 -1.76 16.55 13.74
C GLY A 9 -2.15 15.45 14.73
N GLU A 10 -3.17 15.66 15.56
CA GLU A 10 -3.84 14.56 16.28
C GLU A 10 -4.12 13.43 15.27
N ASP A 11 -3.78 12.18 15.63
CA ASP A 11 -3.89 10.93 14.84
C ASP A 11 -2.58 10.32 14.26
N ASP A 12 -1.40 10.75 14.71
CA ASP A 12 -0.12 10.01 14.61
C ASP A 12 0.40 9.65 13.19
N VAL A 13 0.05 10.40 12.13
CA VAL A 13 0.57 10.13 10.78
C VAL A 13 1.70 11.09 10.40
N LEU A 14 2.85 10.53 10.00
CA LEU A 14 4.00 11.29 9.51
C LEU A 14 4.09 11.20 7.98
N THR A 15 3.98 12.34 7.30
CA THR A 15 4.21 12.47 5.84
C THR A 15 5.56 13.14 5.59
N PHE A 16 6.44 12.50 4.80
CA PHE A 16 7.73 13.05 4.40
C PHE A 16 7.68 13.60 2.98
N THR A 17 8.17 14.82 2.76
CA THR A 17 8.13 15.46 1.43
C THR A 17 9.27 15.01 0.51
N ALA A 18 10.32 14.32 1.00
CA ALA A 18 11.33 13.69 0.14
C ALA A 18 12.30 12.75 0.89
N PRO A 19 12.59 11.55 0.35
CA PRO A 19 11.78 10.85 -0.65
C PRO A 19 10.36 10.62 -0.08
N VAL A 20 9.34 10.78 -0.92
CA VAL A 20 7.93 10.63 -0.54
C VAL A 20 7.63 9.15 -0.31
N HIS A 21 8.02 8.68 0.87
CA HIS A 21 7.67 7.36 1.36
C HIS A 21 6.71 7.52 2.52
N TYR A 22 5.62 6.79 2.44
CA TYR A 22 4.73 6.62 3.57
C TYR A 22 5.27 5.51 4.44
N PHE A 23 5.31 5.73 5.75
CA PHE A 23 5.71 4.73 6.71
C PHE A 23 4.54 4.44 7.64
N ARG A 24 4.41 3.16 8.00
CA ARG A 24 3.52 2.71 9.05
C ARG A 24 4.33 2.21 10.22
N ALA A 25 3.97 2.62 11.42
CA ALA A 25 4.51 2.00 12.63
C ALA A 25 4.09 0.51 12.70
N GLN A 26 4.92 -0.34 13.31
CA GLN A 26 4.54 -1.74 13.58
C GLN A 26 3.86 -1.91 14.94
N GLN A 27 4.01 -0.93 15.82
CA GLN A 27 3.44 -0.86 17.15
C GLN A 27 3.39 0.61 17.58
N ASP A 28 2.70 0.89 18.68
CA ASP A 28 2.82 2.18 19.36
C ASP A 28 4.28 2.46 19.71
N ASN A 29 4.87 3.48 19.10
CA ASN A 29 6.27 3.83 19.20
C ASN A 29 6.40 5.34 19.34
N THR A 30 6.98 5.78 20.46
CA THR A 30 7.30 7.18 20.69
C THR A 30 8.79 7.45 20.47
N GLY A 31 9.12 8.61 19.89
CA GLY A 31 10.50 9.12 19.82
C GLY A 31 11.45 8.49 18.78
N VAL A 32 10.99 7.53 17.96
CA VAL A 32 11.82 6.95 16.88
C VAL A 32 11.45 7.57 15.54
N THR A 33 12.40 8.18 14.85
CA THR A 33 12.15 8.73 13.50
C THR A 33 11.96 7.61 12.48
N PRO A 34 10.93 7.68 11.61
CA PRO A 34 10.74 6.73 10.51
C PRO A 34 11.97 6.63 9.60
N ALA A 35 12.41 5.41 9.34
CA ALA A 35 13.47 5.12 8.39
C ALA A 35 13.30 3.71 7.81
N PRO A 36 13.76 3.48 6.56
CA PRO A 36 13.76 2.14 5.98
C PRO A 36 14.64 1.20 6.80
N ARG A 37 14.26 -0.09 6.84
CA ARG A 37 15.01 -1.17 7.52
C ARG A 37 15.04 -1.10 9.06
N LEU A 38 14.26 -0.22 9.67
CA LEU A 38 14.00 -0.27 11.10
C LEU A 38 12.84 -1.21 11.39
N PRO A 39 12.93 -2.10 12.40
CA PRO A 39 11.84 -3.02 12.74
C PRO A 39 10.58 -2.29 13.21
N GLN A 40 10.71 -1.05 13.70
CA GLN A 40 9.58 -0.21 14.09
C GLN A 40 8.73 0.27 12.91
N TRP A 41 9.26 0.26 11.69
CA TRP A 41 8.68 0.97 10.54
C TRP A 41 8.59 0.07 9.31
N THR A 42 7.42 0.07 8.69
CA THR A 42 7.18 -0.58 7.40
C THR A 42 6.89 0.47 6.35
N ILE A 43 7.57 0.40 5.20
CA ILE A 43 7.25 1.25 4.05
C ILE A 43 5.88 0.85 3.51
N VAL A 44 4.99 1.83 3.40
CA VAL A 44 3.68 1.72 2.77
C VAL A 44 3.82 2.09 1.30
N ARG A 45 3.31 1.21 0.44
CA ARG A 45 3.27 1.44 -1.00
C ARG A 45 1.93 2.06 -1.35
N THR A 46 1.95 3.20 -2.02
CA THR A 46 0.77 3.85 -2.54
C THR A 46 0.56 3.51 -4.01
N TYR A 47 -0.66 3.72 -4.47
CA TYR A 47 -1.05 3.56 -5.86
C TYR A 47 -1.87 4.75 -6.33
N THR A 48 -1.86 4.92 -7.65
CA THR A 48 -2.58 5.94 -8.41
C THR A 48 -3.74 5.31 -9.17
N ILE A 49 -4.66 6.11 -9.71
CA ILE A 49 -5.66 5.57 -10.66
C ILE A 49 -4.97 5.30 -12.00
N TRP A 50 -5.23 4.15 -12.63
CA TRP A 50 -4.63 3.87 -13.93
C TRP A 50 -5.08 4.88 -14.99
N ASN A 51 -4.15 5.34 -15.81
CA ASN A 51 -4.37 6.29 -16.89
C ASN A 51 -3.64 5.82 -18.17
N SER A 52 -4.36 5.79 -19.29
CA SER A 52 -3.83 5.34 -20.58
C SER A 52 -2.73 6.23 -21.15
N ASN A 53 -2.69 7.52 -20.79
CA ASN A 53 -1.73 8.49 -21.29
C ASN A 53 -0.45 8.56 -20.43
N THR A 54 -0.43 7.92 -19.26
CA THR A 54 0.72 7.91 -18.37
C THR A 54 1.72 6.83 -18.78
N THR A 55 3.00 7.20 -18.87
CA THR A 55 4.10 6.23 -19.02
C THR A 55 4.55 5.74 -17.65
N TYR A 56 4.40 4.44 -17.41
CA TYR A 56 4.82 3.78 -16.17
C TYR A 56 6.24 3.24 -16.35
N SER A 57 7.23 3.99 -15.88
CA SER A 57 8.64 3.58 -15.85
C SER A 57 8.93 2.69 -14.64
N LEU A 58 9.85 1.74 -14.80
CA LEU A 58 10.27 0.88 -13.69
C LEU A 58 11.37 1.56 -12.88
N HIS A 59 11.50 1.16 -11.61
CA HIS A 59 12.65 1.52 -10.81
C HIS A 59 13.84 0.64 -11.19
N ASP A 60 15.01 1.24 -11.37
CA ASP A 60 16.20 0.56 -11.92
C ASP A 60 16.83 -0.52 -11.00
N ILE A 61 16.43 -0.56 -9.73
CA ILE A 61 17.13 -1.31 -8.67
C ILE A 61 16.14 -2.10 -7.83
N ASP A 62 15.01 -1.49 -7.46
CA ASP A 62 14.05 -2.11 -6.55
C ASP A 62 12.66 -2.24 -7.20
N PRO A 63 12.30 -3.45 -7.68
CA PRO A 63 10.96 -3.71 -8.23
C PRO A 63 9.82 -3.47 -7.25
N ALA A 64 10.09 -3.38 -5.94
CA ALA A 64 9.09 -3.00 -4.94
C ALA A 64 8.65 -1.54 -5.07
N GLN A 65 9.46 -0.70 -5.70
CA GLN A 65 9.20 0.73 -5.89
C GLN A 65 8.68 1.05 -7.29
N ASN A 66 8.42 0.02 -8.12
CA ASN A 66 7.75 0.21 -9.38
C ASN A 66 6.36 0.83 -9.17
N PRO A 67 5.83 1.58 -10.14
CA PRO A 67 4.51 2.18 -10.05
C PRO A 67 3.41 1.17 -9.77
N TYR A 68 2.55 1.52 -8.82
CA TYR A 68 1.30 0.81 -8.55
C TYR A 68 0.11 1.64 -9.03
N VAL A 69 -0.86 0.96 -9.63
CA VAL A 69 -2.11 1.55 -10.12
C VAL A 69 -3.31 0.74 -9.67
N TYR A 70 -4.43 1.41 -9.45
CA TYR A 70 -5.72 0.78 -9.24
C TYR A 70 -6.52 0.79 -10.54
N TYR A 71 -7.04 -0.38 -10.91
CA TYR A 71 -7.83 -0.58 -12.13
C TYR A 71 -8.75 -1.79 -11.94
N GLN A 72 -10.06 -1.60 -12.18
CA GLN A 72 -11.09 -2.65 -12.06
C GLN A 72 -11.01 -3.39 -10.71
N ASP A 73 -11.15 -2.65 -9.61
CA ASP A 73 -11.16 -3.19 -8.23
C ASP A 73 -9.90 -3.95 -7.79
N THR A 74 -8.80 -3.77 -8.53
CA THR A 74 -7.56 -4.49 -8.30
C THR A 74 -6.38 -3.53 -8.34
N VAL A 75 -5.42 -3.70 -7.44
CA VAL A 75 -4.15 -2.95 -7.49
C VAL A 75 -3.13 -3.76 -8.29
N TRP A 76 -2.50 -3.11 -9.26
CA TRP A 76 -1.52 -3.68 -10.17
C TRP A 76 -0.18 -2.98 -10.00
N ARG A 77 0.90 -3.73 -10.16
CA ARG A 77 2.26 -3.21 -10.21
C ARG A 77 2.83 -3.37 -11.61
N ALA A 78 3.46 -2.32 -12.13
CA ALA A 78 4.18 -2.40 -13.39
C ALA A 78 5.40 -3.32 -13.28
N VAL A 79 5.57 -4.21 -14.25
CA VAL A 79 6.76 -5.09 -14.38
C VAL A 79 7.53 -4.86 -15.67
N VAL A 80 6.91 -4.21 -16.65
CA VAL A 80 7.53 -3.78 -17.89
C VAL A 80 7.15 -2.32 -18.12
N LYS A 81 8.13 -1.49 -18.54
CA LYS A 81 7.85 -0.10 -18.92
C LYS A 81 6.80 -0.06 -20.02
N ASN A 82 5.70 0.67 -19.80
CA ASN A 82 4.60 0.71 -20.75
C ASN A 82 3.82 2.04 -20.71
N THR A 83 3.10 2.30 -21.80
CA THR A 83 2.16 3.40 -21.97
C THR A 83 0.90 2.84 -22.63
N GLY A 84 -0.29 3.22 -22.16
CA GLY A 84 -1.56 2.79 -22.77
C GLY A 84 -1.88 1.30 -22.67
N LYS A 85 -1.10 0.50 -21.94
CA LYS A 85 -1.39 -0.91 -21.72
C LYS A 85 -2.21 -1.07 -20.44
N ALA A 86 -3.49 -1.41 -20.60
CA ALA A 86 -4.39 -1.62 -19.47
C ALA A 86 -3.93 -2.81 -18.60
N PRO A 87 -3.97 -2.70 -17.26
CA PRO A 87 -3.65 -3.79 -16.36
C PRO A 87 -4.58 -4.98 -16.54
N ASN A 88 -3.98 -6.14 -16.71
CA ASN A 88 -4.69 -7.41 -16.79
C ASN A 88 -3.73 -8.56 -16.45
N ALA A 89 -4.28 -9.73 -16.12
CA ALA A 89 -3.50 -10.88 -15.65
C ALA A 89 -2.67 -11.59 -16.74
N VAL A 90 -2.90 -11.30 -18.03
CA VAL A 90 -2.34 -12.06 -19.16
C VAL A 90 -1.24 -11.30 -19.88
N GLY A 91 -1.32 -9.97 -19.93
CA GLY A 91 -0.53 -9.13 -20.82
C GLY A 91 0.94 -8.97 -20.45
N GLY A 92 1.40 -9.50 -19.33
CA GLY A 92 2.82 -9.49 -18.93
C GLY A 92 3.40 -8.12 -18.53
N PHE A 93 2.69 -7.02 -18.78
CA PHE A 93 3.11 -5.65 -18.37
C PHE A 93 2.84 -5.34 -16.89
N TRP A 94 1.88 -6.06 -16.32
CA TRP A 94 1.34 -5.83 -14.98
C TRP A 94 1.26 -7.14 -14.22
N VAL A 95 1.51 -7.06 -12.92
CA VAL A 95 1.25 -8.15 -11.97
C VAL A 95 0.33 -7.64 -10.87
N ARG A 96 -0.47 -8.52 -10.28
CA ARG A 96 -1.28 -8.13 -9.11
C ARG A 96 -0.36 -7.68 -7.99
N GLY A 97 -0.57 -6.45 -7.54
CA GLY A 97 0.13 -5.81 -6.43
C GLY A 97 -0.59 -6.01 -5.10
N ASP A 98 -1.89 -6.26 -5.17
CA ASP A 98 -2.75 -6.60 -4.07
C ASP A 98 -2.74 -8.13 -3.86
N ILE A 99 -1.67 -8.69 -3.30
CA ILE A 99 -1.68 -10.09 -2.86
C ILE A 99 -1.43 -10.12 -1.37
N CYS A 100 -2.32 -10.75 -0.61
CA CYS A 100 -2.05 -10.98 0.81
C CYS A 100 -0.88 -11.95 0.94
N GLY A 101 0.06 -11.63 1.85
CA GLY A 101 1.12 -12.55 2.21
C GLY A 101 0.60 -13.85 2.82
N LYS A 102 1.52 -14.78 3.10
CA LYS A 102 1.18 -16.08 3.71
C LYS A 102 0.82 -15.99 5.20
N LEU A 103 1.17 -14.88 5.84
CA LEU A 103 0.93 -14.66 7.26
C LEU A 103 -0.49 -14.10 7.47
N LEU A 104 -1.14 -14.54 8.55
CA LEU A 104 -2.47 -14.04 8.93
C LEU A 104 -2.48 -12.52 9.05
N GLU A 105 -1.43 -11.96 9.62
CA GLU A 105 -1.23 -10.52 9.76
C GLU A 105 -1.30 -9.78 8.41
N SER A 106 -0.75 -10.35 7.34
CA SER A 106 -0.84 -9.76 5.99
C SER A 106 -2.27 -9.72 5.47
N CYS A 107 -3.07 -10.76 5.73
CA CYS A 107 -4.49 -10.79 5.39
C CYS A 107 -5.28 -9.77 6.22
N LYS A 108 -4.96 -9.65 7.52
CA LYS A 108 -5.60 -8.66 8.39
C LYS A 108 -5.32 -7.23 7.96
N ILE A 109 -4.08 -6.91 7.62
CA ILE A 109 -3.72 -5.56 7.11
C ILE A 109 -4.47 -5.24 5.80
N ARG A 110 -4.83 -6.25 5.00
CA ARG A 110 -5.59 -6.02 3.77
C ARG A 110 -7.09 -5.85 4.00
N PHE A 111 -7.71 -6.78 4.71
CA PHE A 111 -9.17 -6.90 4.79
C PHE A 111 -9.77 -6.36 6.10
N GLN A 112 -8.92 -6.18 7.10
CA GLN A 112 -9.27 -5.79 8.46
C GLN A 112 -8.45 -4.56 8.89
N CYS A 113 -7.83 -3.81 7.96
CA CYS A 113 -7.12 -2.60 8.38
C CYS A 113 -8.09 -1.55 8.91
N LYS A 114 -7.60 -0.75 9.84
CA LYS A 114 -8.12 0.57 10.12
C LYS A 114 -7.27 1.56 9.34
N HIS A 115 -7.89 2.45 8.58
CA HIS A 115 -7.18 3.50 7.87
C HIS A 115 -6.80 4.60 8.86
N GLN A 116 -5.52 4.93 8.92
CA GLN A 116 -5.00 6.06 9.66
C GLN A 116 -5.19 7.36 8.86
N MET A 117 -4.98 7.29 7.53
CA MET A 117 -5.38 8.32 6.58
C MET A 117 -6.29 7.70 5.52
N PRO A 118 -7.51 8.21 5.32
CA PRO A 118 -8.30 7.87 4.15
C PRO A 118 -7.66 8.47 2.89
N GLY A 119 -7.51 7.65 1.85
CA GLY A 119 -6.99 8.00 0.53
C GLY A 119 -5.53 7.60 0.32
N THR A 120 -5.22 6.99 -0.83
CA THR A 120 -3.87 7.10 -1.43
C THR A 120 -3.79 8.41 -2.22
N VAL A 121 -2.61 8.81 -2.71
CA VAL A 121 -2.36 10.13 -3.35
C VAL A 121 -3.43 10.61 -4.36
N ASP A 122 -4.14 9.70 -5.04
CA ASP A 122 -5.23 10.03 -5.97
C ASP A 122 -6.65 9.75 -5.42
N PHE A 123 -6.75 9.02 -4.32
CA PHE A 123 -8.00 8.63 -3.64
C PHE A 123 -8.30 9.46 -2.38
N ILE A 124 -7.53 10.52 -2.11
CA ILE A 124 -7.89 11.51 -1.08
C ILE A 124 -9.24 12.10 -1.50
N ASN A 125 -10.27 11.68 -0.77
CA ASN A 125 -11.64 11.74 -1.22
C ASN A 125 -12.10 13.19 -1.41
N SER A 126 -12.52 13.54 -2.63
CA SER A 126 -13.09 14.86 -2.97
C SER A 126 -14.45 15.15 -2.32
N TYR A 127 -14.99 14.26 -1.45
CA TYR A 127 -16.37 14.36 -0.97
C TYR A 127 -16.62 13.91 0.49
N GLY A 128 -15.61 13.84 1.35
CA GLY A 128 -15.84 13.60 2.79
C GLY A 128 -16.35 12.21 3.17
N GLU A 129 -16.39 11.25 2.23
CA GLU A 129 -16.62 9.83 2.53
C GLU A 129 -15.29 9.14 2.87
N PHE A 130 -15.32 8.08 3.69
CA PHE A 130 -14.15 7.25 3.93
C PHE A 130 -13.90 6.35 2.72
N SER A 131 -12.84 6.60 1.95
CA SER A 131 -12.41 5.63 0.94
C SER A 131 -11.93 4.36 1.66
N ALA A 132 -12.28 3.16 1.14
CA ALA A 132 -11.73 1.88 1.60
C ALA A 132 -10.24 1.68 1.22
N HIS A 133 -9.56 2.78 0.95
CA HIS A 133 -8.20 2.91 0.48
C HIS A 133 -7.52 3.94 1.36
N GLY A 134 -6.28 3.69 1.75
CA GLY A 134 -5.59 4.60 2.64
C GLY A 134 -4.35 3.98 3.23
N ILE A 135 -3.69 4.76 4.07
CA ILE A 135 -2.53 4.30 4.84
C ILE A 135 -3.08 3.59 6.08
N PRO A 136 -2.81 2.29 6.27
CA PRO A 136 -3.32 1.55 7.41
C PRO A 136 -2.57 1.95 8.68
N THR A 137 -3.24 1.98 9.83
CA THR A 137 -2.59 2.00 11.15
C THR A 137 -2.01 0.62 11.49
N TYR A 138 -1.21 0.52 12.56
CA TYR A 138 -0.71 -0.75 13.07
C TYR A 138 -1.84 -1.63 13.62
N ASP A 139 -2.92 -1.02 14.12
CA ASP A 139 -4.09 -1.73 14.64
C ASP A 139 -5.04 -2.21 13.53
N THR A 140 -5.61 -3.40 13.75
CA THR A 140 -6.60 -4.01 12.85
C THR A 140 -7.98 -4.04 13.48
N ASN A 141 -9.02 -3.82 12.69
CA ASN A 141 -10.40 -4.06 13.07
C ASN A 141 -10.75 -5.54 12.85
N ASN A 142 -10.89 -6.33 13.91
CA ASN A 142 -11.20 -7.76 13.81
C ASN A 142 -12.70 -8.07 13.54
N THR A 143 -13.56 -7.06 13.37
CA THR A 143 -14.99 -7.30 13.12
C THR A 143 -15.33 -7.83 11.72
N PRO A 144 -14.68 -7.41 10.62
CA PRO A 144 -14.95 -7.95 9.30
C PRO A 144 -14.39 -9.37 9.19
N HIS A 145 -15.14 -10.31 8.61
CA HIS A 145 -14.63 -11.65 8.37
C HIS A 145 -13.54 -11.65 7.29
N LEU A 146 -12.45 -12.39 7.51
CA LEU A 146 -11.46 -12.61 6.46
C LEU A 146 -12.10 -13.46 5.35
N PRO A 147 -11.89 -13.14 4.06
CA PRO A 147 -12.54 -13.82 2.95
C PRO A 147 -12.04 -15.27 2.73
N PHE A 148 -11.07 -15.74 3.51
CA PHE A 148 -10.50 -17.08 3.39
C PHE A 148 -10.57 -17.83 4.71
N GLY A 149 -11.56 -18.72 4.85
CA GLY A 149 -11.65 -19.74 5.90
C GLY A 149 -10.72 -20.94 5.66
N GLY A 150 -9.50 -20.71 5.17
CA GLY A 150 -8.54 -21.77 4.86
C GLY A 150 -7.23 -21.20 4.36
N PHE A 151 -6.20 -21.27 5.19
CA PHE A 151 -4.84 -20.88 4.84
C PHE A 151 -4.44 -21.50 3.49
N PRO A 152 -3.92 -20.73 2.52
CA PRO A 152 -3.38 -21.28 1.27
C PRO A 152 -2.28 -22.34 1.48
N GLY A 153 -1.72 -22.41 2.69
CA GLY A 153 -0.77 -23.45 3.12
C GLY A 153 -1.39 -24.83 3.35
N SER A 154 -2.71 -24.98 3.50
CA SER A 154 -3.33 -26.30 3.69
C SER A 154 -3.45 -27.12 2.41
N ARG A 155 -3.23 -26.52 1.23
CA ARG A 155 -3.19 -27.23 -0.06
C ARG A 155 -1.88 -27.96 -0.34
N LYS A 156 -0.85 -27.82 0.51
CA LYS A 156 0.48 -28.45 0.28
C LYS A 156 0.70 -29.76 1.04
N PHE A 157 -0.33 -30.30 1.68
CA PHE A 157 -0.34 -31.66 2.24
C PHE A 157 -1.47 -32.46 1.59
N ARG A 158 -1.25 -32.89 0.35
CA ARG A 158 -1.95 -34.05 -0.21
C ARG A 158 -0.97 -34.83 -1.07
#